data_AF-A0A954YM85-F1
#
_entry.id   AF-A0A954YM85-F1
#
_cell.length_a   1.000
_cell.length_b   1.000
_cell.length_c   1.000
_cell.angle_alpha   90.00
_cell.angle_beta   90.00
_cell.angle_gamma   90.00
#
_symmetry.space_group_name_H-M   'P 1'
#
loop_
_entity.id
_entity.type
_entity.pdbx_description
1 polymer ?
#
loop_
_entity_poly.entity_id
_entity_poly.type
_entity_poly.pdbx_seq_one_letter_code
_entity_poly.pdbx_strand_id
1 'polypeptide(L)'
;MAKKKAAKRAESSGRRYWLFKSEPESYSISHLARETRRTTFWDGVRNYQARNFLRDDVQVGDGVLFYHSNTEPLGVFGTMEVVKAGYPDHTAFDPNDPHYDPKSDPGNPTWYLVD
;
A
#
# COMPACT_ATOMS: atom_id res chain seq x y z
N MET A 1 -23.75 14.34 -23.49
CA MET A 1 -23.12 13.47 -22.49
C MET A 1 -21.60 13.51 -22.70
N ALA A 2 -20.87 14.42 -22.05
CA ALA A 2 -19.42 14.55 -22.24
C ALA A 2 -18.68 13.51 -21.37
N LYS A 3 -17.94 12.60 -22.01
CA LYS A 3 -17.01 11.70 -21.32
C LYS A 3 -15.85 12.52 -20.77
N LYS A 4 -15.80 12.73 -19.46
CA LYS A 4 -14.61 13.27 -18.77
C LYS A 4 -13.52 12.20 -18.85
N LYS A 5 -12.63 12.32 -19.83
CA LYS A 5 -11.40 11.52 -19.90
C LYS A 5 -10.56 11.95 -18.69
N ALA A 6 -10.31 11.04 -17.74
CA ALA A 6 -9.39 11.31 -16.64
C ALA A 6 -8.04 11.73 -17.25
N ALA A 7 -7.50 12.86 -16.79
CA ALA A 7 -6.21 13.33 -17.26
C ALA A 7 -5.15 12.32 -16.82
N LYS A 8 -4.50 11.65 -17.77
CA LYS A 8 -3.28 10.88 -17.52
C LYS A 8 -2.26 11.89 -16.98
N ARG A 9 -1.88 11.79 -15.70
CA ARG A 9 -0.83 12.65 -15.13
C ARG A 9 0.42 12.51 -16.00
N ALA A 10 1.09 13.63 -16.25
CA ALA A 10 2.35 13.66 -17.00
C ALA A 10 3.36 12.71 -16.35
N GLU A 11 4.06 11.97 -17.18
CA GLU A 11 5.09 10.99 -16.80
C GLU A 11 6.26 11.74 -16.15
N SER A 12 6.32 11.75 -14.81
CA SER A 12 7.51 12.26 -14.13
C SER A 12 8.58 11.19 -14.24
N SER A 13 9.63 11.45 -15.01
CA SER A 13 10.80 10.58 -15.18
C SER A 13 11.67 10.46 -13.93
N GLY A 14 11.11 10.69 -12.74
CA GLY A 14 11.81 10.73 -11.46
C GLY A 14 11.04 9.97 -10.39
N ARG A 15 11.81 9.34 -9.49
CA ARG A 15 11.34 8.63 -8.29
C ARG A 15 10.30 9.47 -7.54
N ARG A 16 9.11 8.90 -7.27
CA ARG A 16 8.10 9.52 -6.41
C ARG A 16 8.31 9.11 -4.96
N TYR A 17 7.70 9.88 -4.06
CA TYR A 17 7.76 9.64 -2.63
C TYR A 17 6.36 9.56 -2.04
N TRP A 18 6.17 8.60 -1.13
CA TRP A 18 4.91 8.29 -0.48
C TRP A 18 5.07 8.29 1.04
N LEU A 19 3.95 8.37 1.76
CA LEU A 19 3.90 8.17 3.20
C LEU A 19 2.91 7.06 3.48
N PHE A 20 3.40 5.95 4.02
CA PHE A 20 2.58 4.79 4.38
C PHE A 20 2.45 4.74 5.90
N LYS A 21 1.24 4.43 6.37
CA LYS A 21 0.89 4.46 7.80
C LYS A 21 0.68 3.05 8.31
N SER A 22 1.29 2.73 9.44
CA SER A 22 1.05 1.49 10.17
C SER A 22 1.01 1.77 11.67
N GLU A 23 0.18 1.03 12.40
CA GLU A 23 0.20 1.07 13.87
C GLU A 23 1.33 0.15 14.36
N PRO A 24 2.22 0.63 15.25
CA PRO A 24 3.40 -0.14 15.66
C PRO A 24 3.07 -1.46 16.36
N GLU A 25 1.89 -1.54 17.01
CA GLU A 25 1.39 -2.77 17.63
C GLU A 25 0.98 -3.82 16.60
N SER A 26 0.50 -3.38 15.42
CA SER A 26 0.17 -4.27 14.31
C SER A 26 1.43 -4.62 13.51
N TYR A 27 2.12 -3.60 13.00
CA TYR A 27 3.33 -3.78 12.21
C TYR A 27 4.25 -2.55 12.31
N SER A 28 5.40 -2.70 12.95
CA SER A 28 6.40 -1.64 13.12
C SER A 28 7.53 -1.76 12.11
N ILE A 29 8.31 -0.69 11.93
CA ILE A 29 9.54 -0.75 11.11
C ILE A 29 10.56 -1.79 11.63
N SER A 30 10.54 -2.08 12.94
CA SER A 30 11.37 -3.12 13.53
C SER A 30 10.92 -4.53 13.13
N HIS A 31 9.63 -4.74 12.86
CA HIS A 31 9.13 -5.99 12.28
C HIS A 31 9.67 -6.14 10.86
N LEU A 32 9.54 -5.11 10.02
CA LEU A 32 10.11 -5.10 8.67
C LEU A 32 11.61 -5.38 8.63
N ALA A 33 12.38 -4.79 9.55
CA ALA A 33 13.82 -5.02 9.61
C ALA A 33 14.20 -6.48 9.92
N ARG A 34 13.29 -7.27 10.51
CA ARG A 34 13.47 -8.70 10.84
C ARG A 34 12.92 -9.63 9.77
N GLU A 35 12.13 -9.13 8.82
CA GLU A 35 11.61 -9.93 7.72
C GLU A 35 12.71 -10.49 6.83
N THR A 36 12.41 -11.60 6.17
CA THR A 36 13.32 -12.17 5.18
C THR A 36 13.51 -11.18 4.03
N ARG A 37 14.78 -10.81 3.74
CA ARG A 37 15.16 -9.73 2.81
C ARG A 37 14.68 -8.33 3.21
N ARG A 38 14.13 -8.15 4.43
CA ARG A 38 13.53 -6.89 4.89
C ARG A 38 12.41 -6.41 3.97
N THR A 39 11.59 -7.35 3.50
CA THR A 39 10.50 -7.11 2.55
C THR A 39 9.23 -7.74 3.09
N THR A 40 8.12 -7.00 2.98
CA THR A 40 6.76 -7.49 3.28
C THR A 40 5.81 -6.98 2.21
N PHE A 41 4.59 -7.51 2.17
CA PHE A 41 3.49 -6.93 1.41
C PHE A 41 2.76 -5.89 2.27
N TRP A 42 2.30 -4.80 1.65
CA TRP A 42 1.57 -3.71 2.31
C TRP A 42 0.05 -3.88 2.17
N ASP A 43 -0.49 -4.90 2.86
CA ASP A 43 -1.90 -5.29 2.78
C ASP A 43 -2.84 -4.41 3.60
N GLY A 44 -4.11 -4.81 3.68
CA GLY A 44 -5.10 -4.25 4.60
C GLY A 44 -5.63 -2.86 4.20
N VAL A 45 -5.18 -2.30 3.08
CA VAL A 45 -5.69 -1.01 2.60
C VAL A 45 -7.14 -1.17 2.12
N ARG A 46 -8.08 -0.60 2.88
CA ARG A 46 -9.53 -0.59 2.59
C ARG A 46 -10.09 0.81 2.29
N ASN A 47 -9.21 1.73 1.88
CA ASN A 47 -9.59 3.05 1.40
C ASN A 47 -9.47 3.12 -0.12
N TYR A 48 -10.55 3.50 -0.81
CA TYR A 48 -10.59 3.53 -2.29
C TYR A 48 -9.55 4.46 -2.93
N GLN A 49 -9.26 5.60 -2.31
CA GLN A 49 -8.26 6.53 -2.84
C GLN A 49 -6.85 5.99 -2.65
N ALA A 50 -6.53 5.51 -1.44
CA ALA A 50 -5.24 4.87 -1.16
C ALA A 50 -5.00 3.67 -2.06
N ARG A 51 -6.01 2.82 -2.26
CA ARG A 51 -5.96 1.72 -3.22
C ARG A 51 -5.64 2.21 -4.63
N ASN A 52 -6.29 3.28 -5.11
CA ASN A 52 -5.99 3.80 -6.45
C ASN A 52 -4.52 4.24 -6.55
N PHE A 53 -3.96 4.84 -5.49
CA PHE A 53 -2.52 5.13 -5.47
C PHE A 53 -1.68 3.87 -5.56
N LEU A 54 -1.94 2.83 -4.74
CA LEU A 54 -1.19 1.57 -4.77
C LEU A 54 -1.28 0.87 -6.13
N ARG A 55 -2.46 0.85 -6.75
CA ARG A 55 -2.73 0.18 -8.02
C ARG A 55 -2.18 0.93 -9.23
N ASP A 56 -2.43 2.24 -9.29
CA ASP A 56 -2.25 3.02 -10.52
C ASP A 56 -0.97 3.86 -10.52
N ASP A 57 -0.50 4.28 -9.33
CA ASP A 57 0.58 5.25 -9.21
C ASP A 57 1.85 4.68 -8.57
N VAL A 58 1.78 3.95 -7.47
CA VAL A 58 3.01 3.47 -6.80
C VAL A 58 3.80 2.54 -7.72
N GLN A 59 5.06 2.90 -8.00
CA GLN A 59 5.95 2.13 -8.87
C GLN A 59 7.15 1.56 -8.10
N VAL A 60 7.74 0.49 -8.66
CA VAL A 60 9.02 -0.05 -8.17
C VAL A 60 10.08 1.05 -8.18
N GLY A 61 10.85 1.13 -7.10
CA GLY A 61 11.87 2.14 -6.87
C GLY A 61 11.34 3.43 -6.25
N ASP A 62 10.02 3.62 -6.09
CA ASP A 62 9.49 4.77 -5.35
C ASP A 62 9.95 4.73 -3.87
N GLY A 63 10.19 5.90 -3.29
CA GLY A 63 10.53 6.03 -1.87
C GLY A 63 9.30 6.08 -0.99
N VAL A 64 9.37 5.50 0.21
CA VAL A 64 8.26 5.52 1.18
C VAL A 64 8.77 5.95 2.54
N LEU A 65 8.09 6.91 3.17
CA LEU A 65 8.23 7.24 4.58
C LEU A 65 7.35 6.28 5.40
N PHE A 66 7.95 5.52 6.32
CA PHE A 66 7.23 4.65 7.26
C PHE A 66 6.74 5.50 8.43
N TYR A 67 5.43 5.71 8.51
CA TYR A 67 4.80 6.52 9.54
C TYR A 67 4.08 5.65 10.57
N HIS A 68 4.45 5.77 11.84
CA HIS A 68 3.69 5.15 12.93
C HIS A 68 2.45 6.01 13.25
N SER A 69 1.27 5.44 13.05
CA SER A 69 -0.02 6.04 13.41
C SER A 69 -0.57 5.47 14.72
N ASN A 70 -1.53 6.19 15.31
CA ASN A 70 -2.26 5.76 16.51
C ASN A 70 -1.35 5.32 17.69
N THR A 71 -0.24 6.05 17.88
CA THR A 71 0.76 5.76 18.91
C THR A 71 1.34 7.05 19.47
N GLU A 72 1.98 6.95 20.63
CA GLU A 72 2.83 8.01 21.19
C GLU A 72 4.26 7.46 21.38
N PRO A 73 5.28 8.03 20.72
CA PRO A 73 5.21 9.19 19.81
C PRO A 73 4.74 8.84 18.39
N LEU A 74 3.95 9.74 17.79
CA LEU A 74 3.54 9.69 16.38
C LEU A 74 4.62 10.31 15.48
N GLY A 75 4.87 9.73 14.30
CA GLY A 75 5.85 10.30 13.37
C GLY A 75 6.39 9.34 12.33
N VAL A 76 7.39 9.80 11.58
CA VAL A 76 8.16 8.98 10.64
C VAL A 76 9.28 8.27 11.39
N PHE A 77 9.30 6.94 11.34
CA PHE A 77 10.27 6.10 12.03
C PHE A 77 11.31 5.46 11.09
N GLY A 78 11.17 5.68 9.79
CA GLY A 78 12.21 5.36 8.82
C GLY A 78 11.72 5.42 7.38
N THR A 79 12.49 4.81 6.49
CA THR A 79 12.26 4.83 5.05
C THR A 79 12.20 3.40 4.49
N MET A 80 11.48 3.25 3.39
CA MET A 80 11.41 2.03 2.60
C MET A 80 11.48 2.37 1.11
N GLU A 81 11.62 1.33 0.29
CA GLU A 81 11.53 1.40 -1.16
C GLU A 81 10.55 0.33 -1.64
N VAL A 82 9.73 0.68 -2.63
CA VAL A 82 8.81 -0.26 -3.26
C VAL A 82 9.61 -1.21 -4.16
N VAL A 83 9.50 -2.51 -3.91
CA VAL A 83 10.15 -3.57 -4.69
C VAL A 83 9.17 -4.32 -5.60
N LYS A 84 7.86 -4.16 -5.40
CA LYS A 84 6.82 -4.70 -6.31
C LYS A 84 5.63 -3.75 -6.44
N ALA A 85 5.30 -3.38 -7.69
CA ALA A 85 4.15 -2.53 -7.99
C ALA A 85 2.80 -3.24 -7.78
N GLY A 86 1.72 -2.46 -7.75
CA GLY A 86 0.37 -2.86 -7.35
C GLY A 86 -0.12 -4.20 -7.89
N TYR A 87 -0.56 -5.09 -6.99
CA TYR A 87 -1.18 -6.38 -7.32
C TYR A 87 -2.31 -6.72 -6.34
N PRO A 88 -3.22 -7.66 -6.67
CA PRO A 88 -4.37 -7.97 -5.84
C PRO A 88 -3.99 -8.31 -4.39
N ASP A 89 -4.70 -7.69 -3.45
CA ASP A 89 -4.56 -7.99 -2.02
C ASP A 89 -5.26 -9.31 -1.71
N HIS A 90 -4.47 -10.33 -1.38
CA HIS A 90 -4.95 -11.67 -1.11
C HIS A 90 -5.67 -11.78 0.25
N THR A 91 -5.40 -10.87 1.20
CA THR A 91 -6.05 -10.88 2.52
C THR A 91 -7.54 -10.51 2.41
N ALA A 92 -7.92 -9.80 1.33
CA ALA A 92 -9.32 -9.54 1.03
C ALA A 92 -10.15 -10.80 0.75
N PHE A 93 -9.51 -11.93 0.44
CA PHE A 93 -10.19 -13.18 0.06
C PHE A 93 -10.18 -14.25 1.16
N ASP A 94 -9.45 -14.05 2.27
CA ASP A 94 -9.40 -15.00 3.38
C ASP A 94 -10.44 -14.65 4.46
N PRO A 95 -11.47 -15.47 4.70
CA PRO A 95 -12.49 -15.22 5.72
C PRO A 95 -11.97 -15.10 7.15
N ASN A 96 -10.74 -15.55 7.43
CA ASN A 96 -10.13 -15.47 8.75
C ASN A 96 -9.24 -14.22 8.93
N ASP A 97 -9.00 -13.48 7.85
CA ASP A 97 -8.19 -12.26 7.92
C ASP A 97 -9.03 -11.08 8.44
N PRO A 98 -8.47 -10.20 9.31
CA PRO A 98 -9.15 -8.99 9.77
C PRO A 98 -9.66 -8.07 8.64
N HIS A 99 -9.06 -8.13 7.46
CA HIS A 99 -9.37 -7.29 6.31
C HIS A 99 -10.16 -8.02 5.21
N TYR A 100 -10.76 -9.18 5.52
CA TYR A 100 -11.64 -9.90 4.61
C TYR A 100 -12.73 -9.00 4.01
N ASP A 101 -12.94 -9.09 2.70
CA ASP A 101 -14.05 -8.43 2.02
C ASP A 101 -14.86 -9.46 1.21
N PRO A 102 -16.02 -9.92 1.70
CA PRO A 102 -16.85 -10.91 1.01
C PRO A 102 -17.39 -10.43 -0.35
N LYS A 103 -17.24 -9.14 -0.68
CA LYS A 103 -17.65 -8.57 -1.96
C LYS A 103 -16.50 -8.44 -2.95
N SER A 104 -15.25 -8.69 -2.54
CA SER A 104 -14.10 -8.68 -3.42
C SER A 104 -14.06 -9.98 -4.23
N ASP A 105 -14.17 -9.86 -5.55
CA ASP A 105 -14.12 -11.00 -6.47
C ASP A 105 -12.65 -11.27 -6.86
N PRO A 106 -12.11 -12.51 -6.68
CA PRO A 106 -10.77 -12.86 -7.17
C PRO A 106 -10.59 -12.66 -8.68
N GLY A 107 -11.66 -12.76 -9.48
CA GLY A 107 -11.65 -12.49 -10.92
C GLY A 107 -11.64 -11.00 -11.28
N ASN A 108 -12.06 -10.14 -10.35
CA ASN A 108 -12.03 -8.68 -10.48
C ASN A 108 -11.75 -8.01 -9.11
N PRO A 109 -10.49 -8.08 -8.62
CA PRO A 109 -10.16 -7.71 -7.25
C PRO A 109 -10.49 -6.26 -6.89
N THR A 110 -11.13 -6.07 -5.74
CA THR A 110 -11.44 -4.72 -5.25
C THR A 110 -10.21 -4.04 -4.66
N TRP A 111 -9.30 -4.79 -4.01
CA TRP A 111 -8.20 -4.29 -3.19
C TRP A 111 -6.84 -4.69 -3.76
N TYR A 112 -5.85 -3.81 -3.56
CA TYR A 112 -4.50 -3.94 -4.12
C TYR A 112 -3.48 -3.56 -3.05
N LEU A 113 -2.33 -4.20 -3.10
CA LEU A 113 -1.17 -3.95 -2.26
C LEU A 113 0.12 -3.89 -3.10
N VAL A 114 1.23 -3.52 -2.47
CA VAL A 114 2.58 -3.45 -3.03
C VAL A 114 3.55 -4.19 -2.10
N ASP A 115 4.78 -4.45 -2.56
CA ASP A 115 5.88 -4.88 -1.70
C ASP A 115 6.96 -3.80 -1.64
#